data_AF-A0A4Q5VAM9-F1
#
_entry.id   AF-A0A4Q5VAM9-F1
#
_cell.length_a   1.000
_cell.length_b   1.000
_cell.length_c   1.000
_cell.angle_alpha   90.00
_cell.angle_beta   90.00
_cell.angle_gamma   90.00
#
_symmetry.space_group_name_H-M   'P 1'
#
loop_
_entity.id
_entity.type
_entity.pdbx_description
1 polymer ?
#
loop_
_entity_poly.entity_id
_entity_poly.type
_entity_poly.pdbx_seq_one_letter_code
_entity_poly.pdbx_strand_id
1 'polypeptide(L)' 'MKATKLIRKNQFHIWYELFKNSGGRLLANPRLGQDVRVSYEFEDIQKANDFESEYYRLITPIVETRRSLFKRIKLAIGL' A
#
# COMPACT_ATOMS: atom_id res chain seq x y z
N MET A 1 -5.85 -10.62 14.13
CA MET A 1 -5.90 -10.96 12.69
C MET A 1 -4.54 -11.49 12.23
N LYS A 2 -4.49 -12.59 11.45
CA LYS A 2 -3.26 -13.12 10.84
C LYS A 2 -3.39 -13.09 9.33
N ALA A 3 -2.33 -12.70 8.62
CA ALA A 3 -2.33 -12.62 7.16
C ALA A 3 -0.97 -13.04 6.58
N THR A 4 -1.01 -13.58 5.35
CA THR A 4 0.18 -13.79 4.53
C THR A 4 -0.03 -13.09 3.20
N LYS A 5 0.90 -12.23 2.82
CA LYS A 5 0.79 -11.35 1.65
C LYS A 5 2.02 -11.47 0.77
N LEU A 6 1.80 -11.33 -0.53
CA LEU A 6 2.86 -11.19 -1.53
C LEU A 6 2.99 -9.71 -1.89
N ILE A 7 4.20 -9.17 -1.76
CA ILE A 7 4.49 -7.76 -1.95
C ILE A 7 5.54 -7.63 -3.04
N ARG A 8 5.31 -6.75 -4.02
CA ARG A 8 6.30 -6.52 -5.07
C ARG A 8 7.59 -5.98 -4.48
N LYS A 9 8.73 -6.49 -4.95
CA LYS A 9 10.05 -6.11 -4.41
C LYS A 9 10.30 -4.60 -4.42
N ASN A 10 9.83 -3.89 -5.46
CA ASN A 10 9.96 -2.43 -5.55
C ASN A 10 9.06 -1.64 -4.59
N GLN A 11 8.01 -2.26 -4.03
CA GLN A 11 7.06 -1.66 -3.07
C GLN A 11 7.31 -2.12 -1.63
N PHE A 12 8.18 -3.12 -1.43
CA PHE A 12 8.44 -3.72 -0.12
C PHE A 12 8.94 -2.72 0.92
N HIS A 13 9.77 -1.75 0.51
CA HIS A 13 10.26 -0.72 1.42
C HIS A 13 9.12 0.14 2.01
N ILE A 14 8.13 0.52 1.20
CA ILE A 14 6.96 1.28 1.64
C ILE A 14 6.18 0.46 2.67
N TRP A 15 5.92 -0.81 2.35
CA TRP A 15 5.22 -1.70 3.25
C TRP A 15 5.96 -1.86 4.58
N TYR A 16 7.27 -2.05 4.54
CA TYR A 16 8.08 -2.30 5.73
C TYR A 16 8.15 -1.09 6.66
N GLU A 17 8.29 0.12 6.11
CA GLU A 17 8.30 1.36 6.91
C GLU A 17 6.94 1.67 7.55
N LEU A 18 5.84 1.39 6.85
CA LEU A 18 4.49 1.47 7.46
C LEU A 18 4.31 0.42 8.56
N PHE A 19 4.74 -0.82 8.29
CA PHE A 19 4.54 -1.95 9.20
C PHE A 19 5.30 -1.77 10.53
N LYS A 20 6.49 -1.17 10.50
CA LYS A 20 7.24 -0.82 11.71
C LYS A 20 6.44 0.04 12.69
N ASN A 21 5.61 0.95 12.17
CA ASN A 21 4.85 1.90 12.96
C ASN A 21 3.42 1.42 13.27
N SER A 22 2.97 0.32 12.67
CA SER A 22 1.58 -0.15 12.78
C SER A 22 1.32 -1.01 14.03
N GLY A 23 2.37 -1.40 14.76
CA GLY A 23 2.26 -2.31 15.91
C GLY A 23 1.92 -3.77 15.53
N GLY A 24 2.15 -4.15 14.27
CA GLY A 24 2.02 -5.53 13.81
C GLY A 24 3.24 -6.37 14.19
N ARG A 25 3.05 -7.68 14.31
CA ARG A 25 4.13 -8.65 14.58
C ARG A 25 4.38 -9.52 13.35
N LEU A 26 5.66 -9.66 12.96
CA LEU A 26 6.05 -10.61 11.92
C LEU A 26 5.98 -12.04 12.47
N LEU A 27 5.30 -12.91 11.73
CA LEU A 27 5.16 -14.33 12.04
C LEU A 27 6.31 -15.16 11.44
N ALA A 28 6.90 -14.68 10.35
CA ALA A 28 8.01 -15.33 9.67
C ALA A 28 8.91 -14.28 9.02
N ASN A 29 10.20 -14.64 8.86
CA ASN A 29 11.13 -13.80 8.11
C ASN A 29 10.67 -13.65 6.65
N PRO A 30 10.68 -12.43 6.09
CA PRO A 30 10.32 -12.21 4.69
C PRO A 30 11.21 -13.04 3.77
N ARG A 31 10.60 -13.82 2.86
CA ARG A 31 11.36 -14.56 1.84
C ARG A 31 11.59 -13.66 0.64
N LEU A 32 12.85 -13.36 0.36
CA LEU A 32 13.25 -12.50 -0.76
C LEU A 32 13.30 -13.31 -2.07
N GLY A 33 12.57 -12.85 -3.09
CA GLY A 33 12.56 -13.38 -4.45
C GLY A 33 12.32 -12.27 -5.47
N GLN A 34 11.60 -12.58 -6.55
CA GLN A 34 11.02 -11.55 -7.44
C GLN A 34 10.01 -10.67 -6.68
N ASP A 35 9.22 -11.31 -5.81
CA ASP A 35 8.34 -10.69 -4.84
C ASP A 35 8.71 -11.15 -3.42
N VAL A 36 8.31 -10.36 -2.43
CA VAL A 36 8.55 -10.61 -1.01
C VAL A 36 7.30 -11.20 -0.38
N ARG A 37 7.38 -12.44 0.10
CA ARG A 37 6.29 -13.05 0.89
C ARG A 37 6.47 -12.67 2.36
N VAL A 38 5.45 -12.04 2.94
CA VAL A 38 5.40 -11.65 4.35
C VAL A 38 4.26 -12.36 5.05
N SER A 39 4.48 -12.76 6.30
CA SER A 39 3.44 -13.28 7.19
C SER A 39 3.44 -12.43 8.44
N TYR A 40 2.30 -11.84 8.79
CA TYR A 40 2.15 -10.92 9.91
C TYR A 40 0.85 -11.12 10.67
N GLU A 41 0.84 -10.63 11.90
CA GLU A 41 -0.33 -10.59 12.76
C GLU A 41 -0.52 -9.20 13.38
N PHE A 42 -1.78 -8.88 13.64
CA PHE A 42 -2.20 -7.73 14.43
C PHE A 42 -3.13 -8.22 15.54
N GLU A 43 -3.03 -7.64 16.73
CA GLU A 43 -3.98 -7.93 17.81
C GLU A 43 -5.36 -7.36 17.48
N ASP A 44 -5.41 -6.13 16.93
CA ASP A 44 -6.63 -5.42 16.54
C ASP A 44 -6.83 -5.47 15.03
N ILE A 45 -8.04 -5.87 14.60
CA ILE A 45 -8.43 -5.90 13.19
C ILE A 45 -8.49 -4.50 12.58
N GLN A 46 -8.84 -3.48 13.37
CA GLN A 46 -8.96 -2.11 12.87
C GLN A 46 -7.59 -1.55 12.50
N LYS A 47 -6.57 -1.77 13.35
CA LYS A 47 -5.18 -1.40 13.04
C LYS A 47 -4.64 -2.09 11.79
N ALA A 48 -5.02 -3.36 11.58
CA ALA A 48 -4.65 -4.08 10.37
C ALA A 48 -5.27 -3.44 9.12
N ASN A 49 -6.56 -3.06 9.19
CA ASN A 49 -7.27 -2.40 8.10
C ASN A 49 -6.70 -1.01 7.79
N ASP A 50 -6.40 -0.21 8.81
CA ASP A 50 -5.82 1.13 8.65
C ASP A 50 -4.45 1.05 7.97
N PHE A 51 -3.60 0.12 8.43
CA PHE A 51 -2.31 -0.18 7.81
C PHE A 51 -2.45 -0.60 6.34
N GLU A 52 -3.33 -1.54 6.03
CA GLU A 52 -3.51 -2.01 4.65
C GLU A 52 -4.03 -0.90 3.75
N SER A 53 -4.99 -0.10 4.23
CA SER A 53 -5.53 1.04 3.51
C SER A 53 -4.46 2.08 3.17
N GLU A 54 -3.62 2.43 4.15
CA GLU A 54 -2.52 3.38 3.95
C GLU A 54 -1.47 2.86 2.97
N TYR A 55 -1.11 1.58 3.08
CA TYR A 55 -0.23 0.93 2.12
C TYR A 55 -0.79 1.01 0.70
N TYR A 56 -2.05 0.62 0.48
CA TYR A 56 -2.69 0.67 -0.84
C TYR A 56 -2.79 2.08 -1.39
N ARG A 57 -3.08 3.08 -0.54
CA ARG A 57 -3.09 4.49 -0.93
C ARG A 57 -1.73 4.95 -1.45
N LEU A 58 -0.63 4.52 -0.83
CA LEU A 58 0.72 4.93 -1.22
C LEU A 58 1.24 4.22 -2.46
N ILE A 59 0.85 2.95 -2.69
CA ILE A 59 1.29 2.20 -3.88
C ILE A 59 0.38 2.39 -5.10
N THR A 60 -0.85 2.88 -4.91
CA THR A 60 -1.76 3.14 -6.02
C THR A 60 -1.33 4.42 -6.71
N PRO A 61 -0.94 4.38 -8.01
CA PRO A 61 -0.65 5.60 -8.74
C PRO A 61 -1.90 6.48 -8.75
N ILE A 62 -1.74 7.77 -8.42
CA ILE A 62 -2.84 8.74 -8.46
C ILE A 62 -3.27 8.95 -9.92
N VAL A 63 -4.15 8.08 -10.42
CA VAL A 63 -4.72 8.18 -11.77
C VAL A 63 -5.80 9.27 -11.83
N GLU A 64 -6.33 9.72 -10.69
CA GLU A 64 -7.45 10.66 -10.64
C GLU A 64 -7.13 12.12 -11.00
N THR A 65 -5.90 12.59 -10.86
CA THR A 65 -5.62 14.03 -11.10
C THR A 65 -5.46 14.37 -12.56
N ARG A 66 -4.98 13.45 -13.41
CA ARG A 66 -4.73 13.79 -14.84
C ARG A 66 -6.03 13.91 -15.63
N ARG A 67 -7.00 13.00 -15.46
CA ARG A 67 -8.30 13.14 -16.15
C ARG A 67 -9.05 14.42 -15.74
N SER A 68 -8.98 14.80 -14.46
CA SER A 68 -9.61 16.03 -13.95
C SER A 68 -8.90 17.30 -14.44
N LEU A 69 -7.55 17.35 -14.44
CA LEU A 69 -6.81 18.48 -15.00
C LEU A 69 -7.03 18.62 -16.51
N PHE A 70 -6.95 17.54 -17.28
CA PHE A 70 -7.21 17.62 -18.73
C PHE A 70 -8.65 18.03 -19.04
N LYS A 71 -9.63 17.58 -18.24
CA LYS A 71 -11.03 18.00 -18.40
C LYS A 71 -11.22 19.48 -18.04
N ARG A 72 -10.55 19.97 -16.99
CA ARG A 72 -10.56 21.40 -16.60
C ARG A 72 -9.82 22.30 -17.59
N ILE A 73 -8.68 21.85 -18.12
CA ILE A 73 -7.92 22.58 -19.15
C ILE A 73 -8.71 22.63 -20.46
N LYS A 74 -9.33 21.52 -20.89
CA LYS A 74 -10.20 21.52 -22.08
C LYS A 74 -11.38 22.49 -21.94
N LEU A 75 -12.06 22.49 -20.79
CA LEU A 75 -13.15 23.42 -20.50
C LEU A 75 -12.70 24.88 -20.51
N ALA A 76 -11.47 25.18 -20.06
CA ALA A 76 -10.92 26.53 -20.03
C ALA A 76 -10.53 27.08 -21.41
N ILE A 77 -10.28 26.21 -22.40
CA ILE A 77 -9.88 26.59 -23.77
C ILE A 77 -11.10 26.64 -24.72
N GLY A 78 -12.31 26.33 -24.24
CA GLY A 78 -13.54 26.42 -25.04
C GLY A 78 -13.68 25.33 -26.10
N LEU A 79 -13.22 24.11 -25.80
CA LEU A 79 -13.37 22.89 -26.61
C LEU A 79 -14.27 21.86 -25.92
#